data_AF-A0A969EWX5-F1
#
_entry.id   AF-A0A969EWX5-F1
#
_cell.length_a   1.000
_cell.length_b   1.000
_cell.length_c   1.000
_cell.angle_alpha   90.00
_cell.angle_beta   90.00
_cell.angle_gamma   90.00
#
_symmetry.space_group_name_H-M   'P 1'
#
loop_
_entity.id
_entity.type
_entity.pdbx_description
1 polymer ?
#
loop_
_entity_poly.entity_id
_entity_poly.type
_entity_poly.pdbx_seq_one_letter_code
_entity_poly.pdbx_strand_id
1 'polypeptide(L)'
;MQTDWQIDPARFGAVPYPYIPAAELLEIPIDTDTQRITFVGRLEIRKGMLDLMQAIPRVLKQYPAAKFRFVGPAWPSPQPHLDMQAYLCKNLSAYQHALEFTGAVPLDSIPQYLAETDICVFPSIWESFWACLSLAAAAVSLQ
;
A
#
# COMPACT_ATOMS: atom_id res chain seq x y z
N MET A 1 35.34 6.03 -11.04
CA MET A 1 34.13 5.40 -10.46
C MET A 1 34.07 3.99 -10.98
N GLN A 2 34.37 3.00 -10.15
CA GLN A 2 34.29 1.59 -10.50
C GLN A 2 32.82 1.21 -10.38
N THR A 3 32.18 0.79 -11.47
CA THR A 3 30.79 0.32 -11.44
C THR A 3 30.78 -1.05 -10.75
N ASP A 4 30.01 -1.17 -9.66
CA ASP A 4 29.93 -2.38 -8.80
C ASP A 4 29.65 -3.70 -9.55
N TRP A 5 29.19 -3.62 -10.80
CA TRP A 5 28.71 -4.77 -11.58
C TRP A 5 29.58 -5.15 -12.78
N GLN A 6 30.65 -4.40 -13.10
CA GLN A 6 31.54 -4.64 -14.26
C GLN A 6 30.81 -4.85 -15.61
N ILE A 7 29.64 -4.22 -15.79
CA ILE A 7 28.85 -4.30 -17.02
C ILE A 7 29.21 -3.13 -17.93
N ASP A 8 29.36 -3.41 -19.23
CA ASP A 8 29.62 -2.41 -20.27
C ASP A 8 28.49 -1.37 -20.37
N PRO A 9 28.77 -0.07 -20.10
CA PRO A 9 27.80 1.02 -20.22
C PRO A 9 27.11 1.11 -21.59
N ALA A 10 27.78 0.70 -22.67
CA ALA A 10 27.21 0.72 -24.03
C ALA A 10 26.09 -0.31 -24.23
N ARG A 11 25.89 -1.22 -23.27
CA ARG A 11 24.83 -2.24 -23.28
C ARG A 11 23.62 -1.84 -22.43
N PHE A 12 23.60 -0.63 -21.87
CA PHE A 12 22.45 -0.10 -21.14
C PHE A 12 21.63 0.84 -22.02
N GLY A 13 20.31 0.69 -21.96
CA GLY A 13 19.35 1.67 -22.45
C GLY A 13 18.44 2.09 -21.31
N ALA A 14 18.21 3.40 -21.16
CA ALA A 14 17.19 3.90 -20.26
C ALA A 14 15.82 3.73 -20.92
N VAL A 15 14.95 2.92 -20.33
CA VAL A 15 13.55 2.84 -20.74
C VAL A 15 12.75 3.77 -19.83
N PRO A 16 12.12 4.82 -20.36
CA PRO A 16 11.31 5.72 -19.54
C PRO A 16 10.14 4.94 -18.91
N TYR A 17 9.70 5.37 -17.74
CA TYR A 17 8.59 4.72 -17.05
C TYR A 17 7.32 4.89 -17.90
N PRO A 18 6.68 3.80 -18.37
CA PRO A 18 5.55 3.88 -19.30
C PRO A 18 4.22 4.22 -18.62
N TYR A 19 4.22 4.36 -17.29
CA TYR A 19 3.01 4.65 -16.53
C TYR A 19 2.72 6.15 -16.58
N ILE A 20 1.55 6.47 -17.11
CA ILE A 20 0.98 7.81 -17.08
C ILE A 20 -0.18 7.75 -16.08
N PRO A 21 -0.14 8.52 -14.98
CA PRO A 21 -1.22 8.51 -14.00
C PRO A 21 -2.50 9.04 -14.65
N ALA A 22 -3.64 8.47 -14.26
CA ALA A 22 -4.94 8.96 -14.65
C ALA A 22 -5.18 10.35 -14.01
N ALA A 23 -5.94 11.23 -14.69
CA ALA A 23 -6.16 12.60 -14.23
C ALA A 23 -6.80 12.63 -12.82
N GLU A 24 -7.66 11.66 -12.55
CA GLU A 24 -8.36 11.48 -11.28
C GLU A 24 -7.40 11.25 -10.11
N LEU A 25 -6.20 10.69 -10.36
CA LEU A 25 -5.17 10.54 -9.32
C LEU A 25 -4.46 11.87 -9.04
N LEU A 26 -4.33 12.73 -10.04
CA LEU A 26 -3.70 14.04 -9.90
C LEU A 26 -4.63 15.07 -9.26
N GLU A 27 -5.94 14.83 -9.32
CA GLU A 27 -6.99 15.71 -8.77
C GLU A 27 -7.44 15.30 -7.34
N ILE A 28 -6.76 14.34 -6.71
CA ILE A 28 -7.09 13.91 -5.35
C ILE A 28 -6.93 15.10 -4.38
N PRO A 29 -7.96 15.40 -3.54
CA PRO A 29 -7.84 16.42 -2.51
C PRO A 29 -6.72 16.10 -1.53
N ILE A 30 -5.83 17.06 -1.29
CA ILE A 30 -4.68 16.90 -0.38
C ILE A 30 -5.09 17.13 1.09
N ASP A 31 -6.16 17.88 1.33
CA ASP A 31 -6.63 18.26 2.67
C ASP A 31 -7.90 17.48 3.01
N THR A 32 -7.73 16.37 3.72
CA THR A 32 -8.80 15.48 4.17
C THR A 32 -8.68 15.22 5.67
N ASP A 33 -9.82 15.06 6.36
CA ASP A 33 -9.91 14.70 7.79
C ASP A 33 -10.78 13.46 7.97
N THR A 34 -10.45 12.41 7.23
CA THR A 34 -11.21 11.15 7.20
C THR A 34 -10.81 10.19 8.32
N GLN A 35 -9.67 10.45 8.97
CA GLN A 35 -8.95 9.59 9.91
C GLN A 35 -8.66 8.20 9.34
N ARG A 36 -8.57 8.09 8.01
CA ARG A 36 -8.33 6.82 7.31
C ARG A 36 -6.88 6.66 6.89
N ILE A 37 -6.37 5.47 7.16
CA ILE A 37 -5.05 4.98 6.76
C ILE A 37 -5.27 3.83 5.78
N THR A 38 -4.83 3.98 4.53
CA THR A 38 -5.10 3.02 3.46
C THR A 38 -3.84 2.35 2.95
N PHE A 39 -3.90 1.02 2.84
CA PHE A 39 -2.94 0.20 2.12
C PHE A 39 -3.55 -0.24 0.79
N VAL A 40 -2.83 -0.06 -0.32
CA VAL A 40 -3.25 -0.52 -1.65
C VAL A 40 -2.26 -1.56 -2.17
N GLY A 41 -2.74 -2.77 -2.42
CA GLY A 41 -1.93 -3.86 -2.97
C GLY A 41 -2.39 -5.23 -2.51
N ARG A 42 -1.63 -6.27 -2.90
CA ARG A 42 -1.86 -7.62 -2.40
C ARG A 42 -1.53 -7.67 -0.91
N LEU A 43 -2.42 -8.22 -0.09
CA LEU A 43 -2.14 -8.43 1.32
C LEU A 43 -1.26 -9.67 1.46
N GLU A 44 0.05 -9.48 1.37
CA GLU A 44 1.07 -10.53 1.43
C GLU A 44 2.24 -10.15 2.35
N ILE A 45 3.03 -11.16 2.75
CA ILE A 45 4.19 -10.96 3.64
C ILE A 45 5.20 -9.98 3.01
N ARG A 46 5.46 -10.09 1.70
CA ARG A 46 6.44 -9.25 0.98
C ARG A 46 6.07 -7.76 0.98
N LYS A 47 4.78 -7.46 1.11
CA LYS A 47 4.23 -6.10 1.16
C LYS A 47 4.19 -5.53 2.58
N GLY A 48 4.83 -6.20 3.55
CA GLY A 48 4.97 -5.70 4.92
C GLY A 48 3.71 -5.80 5.77
N MET A 49 2.78 -6.69 5.41
CA MET A 49 1.53 -6.86 6.18
C MET A 49 1.77 -7.24 7.65
N LEU A 50 2.86 -7.96 7.95
CA LEU A 50 3.20 -8.32 9.32
C LEU A 50 3.66 -7.12 10.14
N ASP A 51 4.40 -6.19 9.53
CA ASP A 51 4.87 -4.98 10.19
C ASP A 51 3.71 -4.01 10.41
N LEU A 52 2.85 -3.86 9.40
CA LEU A 52 1.63 -3.06 9.52
C LEU A 52 0.71 -3.61 10.61
N MET A 53 0.51 -4.93 10.67
CA MET A 53 -0.26 -5.58 11.73
C MET A 53 0.25 -5.23 13.13
N GLN A 54 1.58 -5.21 13.32
CA GLN A 54 2.19 -4.87 14.62
C GLN A 54 2.07 -3.38 14.94
N ALA A 55 2.00 -2.51 13.93
CA ALA A 55 1.86 -1.06 14.11
C ALA A 55 0.43 -0.65 14.49
N ILE A 56 -0.59 -1.33 13.96
CA ILE A 56 -2.02 -0.97 14.15
C ILE A 56 -2.40 -0.74 15.63
N PRO A 57 -2.11 -1.65 16.57
CA PRO A 57 -2.47 -1.44 17.98
C PRO A 57 -1.83 -0.19 18.60
N ARG A 58 -0.61 0.16 18.17
CA ARG A 58 0.11 1.34 18.68
C ARG A 58 -0.52 2.63 18.17
N VAL A 59 -0.90 2.65 16.89
CA VAL A 59 -1.59 3.79 16.29
C VAL A 59 -2.97 3.97 16.95
N LEU A 60 -3.76 2.91 17.08
CA LEU A 60 -5.10 2.98 17.68
C LEU A 60 -5.07 3.35 19.17
N LYS A 61 -3.98 3.07 19.89
CA LYS A 61 -3.80 3.53 21.27
C LYS A 61 -3.68 5.05 21.36
N GLN A 62 -3.04 5.69 20.38
CA GLN A 62 -2.82 7.14 20.37
C GLN A 62 -3.93 7.89 19.61
N TYR A 63 -4.50 7.26 18.58
CA TYR A 63 -5.55 7.79 17.72
C TYR A 63 -6.72 6.79 17.63
N PRO A 64 -7.59 6.71 18.66
CA PRO A 64 -8.63 5.68 18.74
C PRO A 64 -9.69 5.74 17.64
N ALA A 65 -9.85 6.89 16.99
CA ALA A 65 -10.81 7.09 15.92
C ALA A 65 -10.25 6.69 14.53
N ALA A 66 -8.95 6.42 14.42
CA ALA A 66 -8.33 6.02 13.16
C ALA A 66 -8.90 4.70 12.62
N LYS A 67 -9.01 4.61 11.28
CA LYS A 67 -9.47 3.42 10.57
C LYS A 67 -8.41 2.95 9.58
N PHE A 68 -8.18 1.64 9.53
CA PHE A 68 -7.26 1.01 8.60
C PHE A 68 -8.04 0.34 7.48
N ARG A 69 -7.82 0.78 6.25
CA ARG A 69 -8.44 0.23 5.04
C ARG A 69 -7.41 -0.54 4.22
N PHE A 70 -7.76 -1.77 3.85
CA PHE A 70 -6.93 -2.64 3.03
C PHE A 70 -7.62 -2.86 1.69
N VAL A 71 -7.02 -2.31 0.64
CA VAL A 71 -7.52 -2.35 -0.74
C VAL A 71 -6.69 -3.33 -1.55
N GLY A 72 -7.27 -4.50 -1.80
CA GLY A 72 -6.68 -5.54 -2.63
C GLY A 72 -6.95 -6.96 -2.14
N PRO A 73 -6.56 -7.97 -2.93
CA PRO A 73 -6.83 -9.37 -2.61
C PRO A 73 -5.94 -9.88 -1.48
N ALA A 74 -6.51 -10.74 -0.62
CA ALA A 74 -5.77 -11.48 0.38
C ALA A 74 -4.97 -12.63 -0.23
N TRP A 75 -3.72 -12.79 0.23
CA TRP A 75 -2.83 -13.87 -0.17
C TRP A 75 -2.52 -14.80 1.01
N PRO A 76 -1.86 -15.95 0.80
CA PRO A 76 -1.50 -16.85 1.89
C PRO A 76 -0.75 -16.14 3.03
N SER A 77 -1.19 -16.39 4.26
CA SER A 77 -0.54 -15.88 5.46
C SER A 77 0.62 -16.80 5.91
N PRO A 78 1.43 -16.39 6.91
CA PRO A 78 2.41 -17.29 7.52
C PRO A 78 1.79 -18.51 8.19
N GLN A 79 0.49 -18.45 8.53
CA GLN A 79 -0.22 -19.57 9.11
C GLN A 79 -0.84 -20.43 7.98
N PRO A 80 -0.52 -21.73 7.90
CA PRO A 80 -1.12 -22.63 6.90
C PRO A 80 -2.65 -22.59 6.97
N HIS A 81 -3.28 -22.65 5.78
CA HIS A 81 -4.73 -22.64 5.60
C HIS A 81 -5.45 -21.35 6.02
N LEU A 82 -4.73 -20.26 6.28
CA LEU A 82 -5.30 -18.92 6.45
C LEU A 82 -4.77 -17.97 5.38
N ASP A 83 -5.66 -17.19 4.78
CA ASP A 83 -5.27 -16.01 4.03
C ASP A 83 -4.89 -14.85 4.98
N MET A 84 -4.29 -13.82 4.42
CA MET A 84 -3.78 -12.69 5.18
C MET A 84 -4.88 -11.89 5.87
N GLN A 85 -6.07 -11.79 5.27
CA GLN A 85 -7.20 -11.09 5.90
C GLN A 85 -7.66 -11.83 7.16
N ALA A 86 -7.90 -13.13 7.06
CA ALA A 86 -8.28 -13.97 8.20
C ALA A 86 -7.19 -13.98 9.27
N TYR A 87 -5.92 -14.00 8.86
CA TYR A 87 -4.78 -13.88 9.76
C TYR A 87 -4.77 -12.52 10.51
N LEU A 88 -4.99 -11.41 9.82
CA LEU A 88 -5.11 -10.08 10.44
C LEU A 88 -6.29 -10.02 11.41
N CYS A 89 -7.48 -10.46 10.99
CA CYS A 89 -8.68 -10.48 11.84
C CYS A 89 -8.50 -11.32 13.11
N LYS A 90 -7.75 -12.42 13.03
CA LYS A 90 -7.43 -13.29 14.17
C LYS A 90 -6.47 -12.61 15.15
N ASN A 91 -5.38 -12.03 14.65
CA ASN A 91 -4.35 -11.41 15.50
C ASN A 91 -4.77 -10.04 16.05
N LEU A 92 -5.69 -9.35 15.36
CA LEU A 92 -6.22 -8.03 15.73
C LEU A 92 -7.68 -8.12 16.18
N SER A 93 -8.08 -9.21 16.83
CA SER A 93 -9.47 -9.45 17.24
C SER A 93 -10.07 -8.32 18.09
N ALA A 94 -9.26 -7.69 18.95
CA ALA A 94 -9.67 -6.53 19.76
C ALA A 94 -9.89 -5.23 18.94
N TYR A 95 -9.37 -5.16 17.72
CA TYR A 95 -9.34 -3.97 16.89
C TYR A 95 -10.17 -4.11 15.60
N GLN A 96 -10.98 -5.17 15.47
CA GLN A 96 -11.77 -5.44 14.25
C GLN A 96 -12.66 -4.27 13.83
N HIS A 97 -13.18 -3.50 14.80
CA HIS A 97 -13.98 -2.30 14.54
C HIS A 97 -13.25 -1.20 13.77
N ALA A 98 -11.91 -1.26 13.71
CA ALA A 98 -11.05 -0.30 13.04
C ALA A 98 -10.45 -0.84 11.73
N LEU A 99 -10.79 -2.06 11.32
CA LEU A 99 -10.27 -2.69 10.11
C LEU A 99 -11.35 -2.78 9.03
N GLU A 100 -11.04 -2.29 7.84
CA GLU A 100 -11.89 -2.35 6.65
C GLU A 100 -11.16 -3.10 5.54
N PHE A 101 -11.78 -4.14 4.99
CA PHE A 101 -11.22 -4.94 3.90
C PHE A 101 -12.14 -4.85 2.69
N THR A 102 -11.64 -4.29 1.58
CA THR A 102 -12.45 -4.13 0.36
C THR A 102 -12.32 -5.33 -0.59
N GLY A 103 -11.28 -6.15 -0.40
CA GLY A 103 -10.89 -7.17 -1.37
C GLY A 103 -10.34 -6.56 -2.66
N ALA A 104 -10.34 -7.34 -3.74
CA ALA A 104 -9.93 -6.86 -5.06
C ALA A 104 -10.96 -5.87 -5.62
N VAL A 105 -10.49 -4.69 -6.03
CA VAL A 105 -11.33 -3.63 -6.62
C VAL A 105 -10.81 -3.29 -8.03
N PRO A 106 -11.68 -2.76 -8.92
CA PRO A 106 -11.24 -2.23 -10.22
C PRO A 106 -10.20 -1.12 -10.05
N LEU A 107 -9.28 -1.00 -11.01
CA LEU A 107 -8.22 0.03 -10.99
C LEU A 107 -8.83 1.44 -10.98
N ASP A 108 -9.91 1.64 -11.72
CA ASP A 108 -10.60 2.93 -11.83
C ASP A 108 -11.28 3.37 -10.52
N SER A 109 -11.45 2.45 -9.55
CA SER A 109 -11.97 2.77 -8.23
C SER A 109 -10.88 3.24 -7.24
N ILE A 110 -9.60 3.01 -7.56
CA ILE A 110 -8.48 3.38 -6.68
C ILE A 110 -8.44 4.89 -6.38
N PRO A 111 -8.63 5.81 -7.36
CA PRO A 111 -8.64 7.25 -7.07
C PRO A 111 -9.66 7.63 -6.01
N GLN A 112 -10.85 7.02 -6.03
CA GLN A 112 -11.88 7.27 -5.01
C GLN A 112 -11.42 6.84 -3.61
N TYR A 113 -10.84 5.64 -3.48
CA TYR A 113 -10.33 5.18 -2.19
C TYR A 113 -9.22 6.08 -1.65
N LEU A 114 -8.36 6.58 -2.54
CA LEU A 114 -7.29 7.51 -2.17
C LEU A 114 -7.84 8.90 -1.78
N ALA A 115 -8.86 9.41 -2.46
CA ALA A 115 -9.54 10.66 -2.09
C ALA A 115 -10.25 10.60 -0.74
N GLU A 116 -10.55 9.40 -0.24
CA GLU A 116 -11.15 9.16 1.08
C GLU A 116 -10.11 8.79 2.15
N THR A 117 -8.82 9.06 1.90
CA THR A 117 -7.69 8.63 2.74
C THR A 117 -6.81 9.81 3.12
N ASP A 118 -6.46 9.92 4.41
CA ASP A 118 -5.50 10.93 4.87
C ASP A 118 -4.05 10.42 4.78
N ILE A 119 -3.84 9.11 4.98
CA ILE A 119 -2.50 8.51 4.99
C ILE A 119 -2.48 7.23 4.14
N CYS A 120 -1.63 7.20 3.11
CA CYS A 120 -1.31 5.97 2.39
C CYS A 120 -0.08 5.27 3.00
N VAL A 121 -0.17 3.95 3.23
CA VAL A 121 0.92 3.17 3.84
C VAL A 121 1.45 2.12 2.87
N PHE A 122 2.77 2.09 2.69
CA PHE A 122 3.48 1.15 1.83
C PHE A 122 4.63 0.48 2.60
N PRO A 123 4.37 -0.54 3.43
CA PRO A 123 5.36 -1.12 4.32
C PRO A 123 6.23 -2.20 3.64
N SER A 124 6.30 -2.21 2.31
CA SER A 124 6.90 -3.29 1.54
C SER A 124 8.36 -3.58 1.91
N ILE A 125 8.64 -4.85 2.22
CA ILE A 125 9.97 -5.36 2.56
C ILE A 125 10.78 -5.61 1.28
N TRP A 126 10.10 -6.01 0.20
CA TRP A 126 10.70 -6.23 -1.12
C TRP A 126 9.77 -5.75 -2.23
N GLU A 127 10.20 -4.72 -2.97
CA GLU A 127 9.51 -4.18 -4.14
C GLU A 127 10.28 -4.54 -5.42
N SER A 128 9.55 -5.03 -6.43
CA SER A 128 10.02 -4.90 -7.80
C SER A 128 9.83 -3.43 -8.19
N PHE A 129 10.87 -2.80 -8.76
CA PHE A 129 10.98 -1.37 -9.09
C PHE A 129 9.70 -0.69 -9.62
N TRP A 130 8.83 -1.43 -10.30
CA TRP A 130 7.66 -0.92 -11.02
C TRP A 130 6.38 -0.71 -10.19
N ALA A 131 6.18 -1.41 -9.07
CA ALA A 131 4.89 -1.44 -8.37
C ALA A 131 4.77 -0.38 -7.26
N CYS A 132 5.86 -0.09 -6.53
CA CYS A 132 5.91 0.99 -5.56
C CYS A 132 5.90 2.36 -6.25
N LEU A 133 6.62 2.48 -7.37
CA LEU A 133 6.80 3.76 -8.04
C LEU A 133 5.51 4.28 -8.67
N SER A 134 4.58 3.45 -9.17
CA SER A 134 3.31 3.95 -9.73
C SER A 134 2.46 4.62 -8.67
N LEU A 135 2.30 3.97 -7.52
CA LEU A 135 1.50 4.47 -6.40
C LEU A 135 2.20 5.64 -5.70
N ALA A 136 3.51 5.55 -5.48
CA ALA A 136 4.30 6.65 -4.92
C ALA A 136 4.40 7.84 -5.89
N ALA A 137 4.53 7.63 -7.20
CA ALA A 137 4.53 8.72 -8.18
C ALA A 137 3.15 9.38 -8.29
N ALA A 138 2.06 8.62 -8.18
CA ALA A 138 0.72 9.20 -8.06
C ALA A 138 0.60 10.06 -6.79
N ALA A 139 1.22 9.65 -5.68
CA ALA A 139 1.23 10.41 -4.43
C ALA A 139 2.22 11.60 -4.41
N VAL A 140 3.35 11.51 -5.12
CA VAL A 140 4.43 12.54 -5.14
C VAL A 140 4.26 13.55 -6.27
N SER A 141 3.56 13.22 -7.36
CA SER A 141 3.18 14.20 -8.41
C SER A 141 2.14 15.22 -7.94
N LEU A 142 1.77 15.17 -6.65
CA LEU A 142 0.92 16.12 -5.93
C LEU A 142 1.75 17.23 -5.25
N GLN A 143 2.97 17.52 -5.73
CA GLN A 143 3.84 18.62 -5.27
C GLN A 143 3.99 19.72 -6.33
#